data_AF-M3YZ34-F1
#
_entry.id   AF-M3YZ34-F1
#
_cell.length_a   1.000
_cell.length_b   1.000
_cell.length_c   1.000
_cell.angle_alpha   90.00
_cell.angle_beta   90.00
_cell.angle_gamma   90.00
#
_symmetry.space_group_name_H-M   'P 1'
#
loop_
_entity.id
_entity.type
_entity.pdbx_description
1 polymer ?
#
loop_
_entity_poly.entity_id
_entity_poly.type
_entity_poly.pdbx_seq_one_letter_code
_entity_poly.pdbx_strand_id
1 'polypeptide(L)'
;MMLGSFQFTATPIGQLCEMFHSVMKHLPGPQQQALKELQGLEDFITKKVEQNQRTLDPNSPRDFIDSFLIRMREVQPSGQCGSPR
;
A
#
# COMPACT_ATOMS: atom_id res chain seq x y z
N MET A 1 15.30 -0.24 -7.55
CA MET A 1 14.18 -0.75 -8.37
C MET A 1 13.06 0.29 -8.46
N MET A 2 12.56 0.84 -7.35
CA MET A 2 11.47 1.85 -7.35
C MET A 2 11.74 3.19 -8.06
N LEU A 3 13.01 3.54 -8.31
CA LEU A 3 13.40 4.80 -8.96
C LEU A 3 12.80 4.94 -10.38
N GLY A 4 12.69 3.83 -11.12
CA GLY A 4 12.09 3.84 -12.46
C GLY A 4 10.59 4.18 -12.40
N SER A 5 9.86 3.58 -11.48
CA SER A 5 8.45 3.92 -11.21
C SER A 5 8.26 5.38 -10.82
N PHE A 6 9.10 5.94 -9.94
CA PHE A 6 9.00 7.36 -9.56
C PHE A 6 9.31 8.32 -10.70
N GLN A 7 10.27 7.98 -11.56
CA GLN A 7 10.53 8.76 -12.77
C GLN A 7 9.34 8.67 -13.73
N PHE A 8 8.72 7.50 -13.88
CA PHE A 8 7.54 7.32 -14.71
C PHE A 8 6.36 8.16 -14.23
N THR A 9 6.05 8.17 -12.93
CA THR A 9 4.95 8.98 -12.37
C THR A 9 5.16 10.48 -12.57
N ALA A 10 6.42 10.94 -12.67
CA ALA A 10 6.75 12.33 -12.95
C ALA A 10 6.59 12.73 -14.44
N THR A 11 6.31 11.78 -15.34
CA THR A 11 6.08 12.07 -16.76
C THR A 11 4.63 12.47 -17.05
N PRO A 12 4.34 13.17 -18.15
CA PRO A 12 2.97 13.46 -18.57
C PRO A 12 2.10 12.20 -18.74
N ILE A 13 2.70 11.11 -19.23
CA ILE A 13 2.00 9.82 -19.36
C ILE A 13 1.72 9.20 -17.99
N GLY A 14 2.66 9.30 -17.05
CA GLY A 14 2.46 8.89 -15.66
C GLY A 14 1.33 9.64 -14.99
N GLN A 15 1.28 10.97 -15.14
CA GLN A 15 0.20 11.81 -14.61
C GLN A 15 -1.15 11.46 -15.25
N LEU A 16 -1.20 11.21 -16.56
CA LEU A 16 -2.42 10.74 -17.23
C LEU A 16 -2.86 9.36 -16.72
N CYS A 17 -1.90 8.47 -16.41
CA CYS A 17 -2.19 7.17 -15.79
C CYS A 17 -2.79 7.33 -14.39
N GLU A 18 -2.33 8.32 -13.61
CA GLU A 18 -2.89 8.62 -12.30
C GLU A 18 -4.32 9.17 -12.41
N MET A 19 -4.55 10.13 -13.31
CA MET A 19 -5.87 10.75 -13.52
C MET A 19 -6.90 9.78 -14.10
N PHE A 20 -6.49 8.87 -14.99
CA PHE A 20 -7.38 7.96 -15.72
C PHE A 20 -7.06 6.48 -15.45
N HIS A 21 -6.67 6.15 -14.21
CA HIS A 21 -6.21 4.80 -13.83
C HIS A 21 -7.14 3.67 -14.29
N SER A 22 -8.47 3.85 -14.13
CA SER A 22 -9.47 2.84 -14.51
C SER A 22 -9.42 2.45 -15.98
N VAL A 23 -9.00 3.35 -16.87
CA VAL A 23 -8.86 3.08 -18.32
C VAL A 23 -7.42 2.68 -18.63
N MET A 24 -6.46 3.45 -18.12
CA MET A 24 -5.04 3.30 -18.45
C MET A 24 -4.45 1.96 -17.99
N LYS A 25 -5.00 1.33 -16.94
CA LYS A 25 -4.59 0.01 -16.48
C LYS A 25 -4.83 -1.11 -17.51
N HIS A 26 -5.74 -0.91 -18.45
CA HIS A 26 -6.09 -1.90 -19.48
C HIS A 26 -5.30 -1.72 -20.78
N LEU A 27 -4.62 -0.59 -20.96
CA LEU A 27 -3.84 -0.32 -22.16
C LEU A 27 -2.42 -0.88 -22.03
N PRO A 28 -1.84 -1.41 -23.12
CA PRO A 28 -0.44 -1.82 -23.13
C PRO A 28 0.48 -0.59 -23.04
N GLY A 29 1.56 -0.67 -22.28
CA GLY A 29 2.54 0.41 -22.19
C GLY A 29 3.39 0.42 -20.91
N PRO A 30 4.30 1.41 -20.78
CA PRO A 30 5.25 1.49 -19.67
C PRO A 30 4.62 1.50 -18.27
N GLN A 31 3.37 1.95 -18.16
CA GLN A 31 2.59 1.93 -16.91
C GLN A 31 2.45 0.51 -16.32
N GLN A 32 2.47 -0.54 -17.14
CA GLN A 32 2.38 -1.92 -16.67
C GLN A 32 3.60 -2.33 -15.84
N GLN A 33 4.78 -1.84 -16.23
CA GLN A 33 6.01 -2.09 -15.48
C GLN A 33 5.98 -1.35 -14.13
N ALA A 34 5.55 -0.09 -14.12
CA ALA A 34 5.40 0.67 -12.88
C ALA A 34 4.36 0.03 -11.95
N LEU A 35 3.23 -0.45 -12.49
CA LEU A 35 2.21 -1.16 -11.71
C LEU A 35 2.76 -2.46 -11.11
N LYS A 36 3.55 -3.22 -11.86
CA LYS A 36 4.19 -4.45 -11.38
C LYS A 36 5.18 -4.18 -10.24
N GLU A 37 5.95 -3.10 -10.34
CA GLU A 37 6.87 -2.68 -9.26
C GLU A 37 6.09 -2.27 -8.00
N LEU A 38 4.96 -1.57 -8.16
CA LEU A 38 4.09 -1.20 -7.05
C LEU A 38 3.45 -2.43 -6.39
N GLN A 39 2.99 -3.41 -7.17
CA GLN A 39 2.50 -4.69 -6.64
C GLN A 39 3.57 -5.42 -5.83
N GLY A 40 4.82 -5.46 -6.33
CA GLY A 40 5.93 -6.05 -5.58
C GLY A 40 6.22 -5.35 -4.25
N LEU A 41 6.04 -4.02 -4.19
CA LEU A 41 6.12 -3.26 -2.94
C LEU A 41 4.97 -3.60 -1.99
N GLU A 42 3.74 -3.69 -2.49
CA GLU A 42 2.56 -4.07 -1.70
C GLU A 42 2.73 -5.46 -1.08
N ASP A 43 3.20 -6.43 -1.85
CA ASP A 43 3.50 -7.79 -1.37
C ASP A 43 4.56 -7.78 -0.26
N PHE A 44 5.60 -6.96 -0.41
CA PHE A 44 6.65 -6.81 0.59
C PHE A 44 6.10 -6.21 1.89
N ILE A 45 5.32 -5.12 1.79
CA ILE A 45 4.69 -4.47 2.94
C ILE A 45 3.74 -5.44 3.63
N THR A 46 2.92 -6.18 2.89
CA THR A 46 1.99 -7.19 3.43
C THR A 46 2.73 -8.24 4.26
N LYS A 47 3.79 -8.83 3.70
CA LYS A 47 4.63 -9.79 4.42
C LYS A 47 5.27 -9.21 5.67
N LYS A 48 5.71 -7.94 5.62
CA LYS A 48 6.26 -7.24 6.78
C LYS A 48 5.20 -7.03 7.86
N VAL A 49 4.01 -6.55 7.49
CA VAL A 49 2.89 -6.39 8.42
C VAL A 49 2.53 -7.72 9.08
N GLU A 50 2.44 -8.82 8.33
CA GLU A 50 2.19 -10.15 8.90
C GLU A 50 3.29 -10.58 9.89
N GLN A 51 4.56 -10.37 9.54
CA GLN A 51 5.68 -10.69 10.43
C GLN A 51 5.56 -9.88 11.74
N ASN A 52 5.27 -8.59 11.63
CA ASN A 52 5.10 -7.71 12.78
C ASN A 52 3.93 -8.17 13.66
N GLN A 53 2.78 -8.49 13.07
CA GLN A 53 1.61 -9.02 13.79
C GLN A 53 1.91 -10.31 14.57
N ARG A 54 2.68 -11.25 14.00
CA ARG A 54 3.02 -12.53 14.65
C ARG A 54 3.86 -12.37 15.93
N THR A 55 4.63 -11.30 16.02
CA THR A 55 5.58 -11.06 17.14
C THR A 55 5.30 -9.76 17.88
N LEU A 56 4.09 -9.20 17.74
CA LEU A 56 3.75 -7.89 18.28
C LEU A 56 3.63 -7.94 19.82
N ASP A 57 4.42 -7.12 20.51
CA ASP A 57 4.26 -6.84 21.94
C ASP A 57 3.73 -5.41 22.13
N PRO A 58 2.48 -5.22 22.62
CA PRO A 58 1.92 -3.90 22.87
C PRO A 58 2.73 -3.03 23.84
N ASN A 59 3.53 -3.64 24.72
CA ASN A 59 4.33 -2.92 25.71
C ASN A 59 5.69 -2.46 25.14
N SER A 60 6.09 -2.98 23.98
CA SER A 60 7.40 -2.72 23.38
C SER A 60 7.31 -2.66 21.85
N PRO A 61 6.69 -1.61 21.27
CA PRO A 61 6.61 -1.45 19.82
C PRO A 61 7.99 -1.25 19.22
N ARG A 62 8.36 -2.07 18.23
CA ARG A 62 9.71 -2.08 17.65
C ARG A 62 9.88 -1.07 16.53
N ASP A 63 8.82 -0.82 15.78
CA ASP A 63 8.83 0.06 14.63
C ASP A 63 7.46 0.73 14.41
N PHE A 64 7.35 1.49 13.31
CA PHE A 64 6.13 2.18 12.94
C PHE A 64 4.96 1.21 12.72
N ILE A 65 5.21 0.02 12.16
CA ILE A 65 4.17 -0.97 11.87
C ILE A 65 3.58 -1.46 13.19
N ASP A 66 4.40 -1.78 14.19
CA ASP A 66 3.93 -2.18 15.52
C ASP A 66 3.09 -1.08 16.18
N SER A 67 3.58 0.16 16.16
CA SER A 67 2.85 1.32 16.70
C SER A 67 1.49 1.53 16.01
N PHE A 68 1.46 1.41 14.69
CA PHE A 68 0.24 1.56 13.90
C PHE A 68 -0.77 0.44 14.19
N LEU A 69 -0.32 -0.81 14.29
CA LEU A 69 -1.17 -1.95 14.62
C LEU A 69 -1.78 -1.85 16.02
N ILE A 70 -1.01 -1.41 17.02
CA ILE A 70 -1.52 -1.15 18.38
C ILE A 70 -2.60 -0.07 18.32
N ARG A 71 -2.32 1.06 17.65
CA ARG A 71 -3.27 2.16 17.53
C ARG A 71 -4.56 1.75 16.81
N MET A 72 -4.47 0.94 15.76
CA MET A 72 -5.65 0.40 15.07
C MET A 72 -6.52 -0.47 15.98
N ARG A 73 -5.93 -1.23 16.91
CA ARG A 73 -6.69 -2.02 17.89
C ARG A 73 -7.36 -1.14 18.94
N GLU A 74 -6.72 -0.04 19.35
CA GLU A 74 -7.26 0.95 20.30
C GLU A 74 -8.38 1.83 19.72
N VAL A 75 -8.37 2.08 18.40
CA VAL A 75 -9.42 2.85 17.73
C VAL A 75 -10.63 1.98 17.38
N GLN A 76 -10.45 0.66 17.20
CA GLN A 76 -11.55 -0.28 16.94
C GLN A 76 -12.47 -0.72 18.12
N PRO A 77 -12.29 -0.38 19.42
CA PRO A 77 -13.24 -0.79 20.46
C PRO A 77 -14.48 0.11 20.60
N SER A 78 -14.78 1.02 19.66
CA SER A 78 -15.95 1.89 19.75
C SER A 78 -16.57 2.27 18.41
N GLY A 79 -17.24 1.32 17.76
CA GLY A 79 -18.28 1.63 16.77
C GLY A 79 -18.31 0.71 15.57
N GLN A 80 -19.48 0.09 15.35
CA GLN A 80 -19.80 -0.71 14.17
C GLN A 80 -19.50 0.08 12.89
N CYS A 81 -18.67 -0.47 11.99
CA CYS A 81 -18.64 -0.04 10.60
C CYS A 81 -19.62 -0.93 9.84
N GLY A 82 -20.73 -0.35 9.38
CA GLY A 82 -21.83 -1.05 8.75
C GLY A 82 -21.41 -1.84 7.51
N SER A 83 -22.10 -2.97 7.30
CA SER A 83 -22.05 -3.77 6.08
C SER A 83 -22.26 -2.89 4.83
N PRO A 84 -21.58 -3.19 3.71
CA PRO A 84 -21.79 -2.47 2.47
C PRO A 84 -23.23 -2.69 1.99
N ARG A 85 -23.91 -1.59 1.66
CA ARG A 85 -25.23 -1.59 1.03
C ARG A 85 -25.08 -1.80 -0.47
#